data_AF-A0A2V7XFU7-F1
#
_entry.id   AF-A0A2V7XFU7-F1
#
_cell.length_a   1.000
_cell.length_b   1.000
_cell.length_c   1.000
_cell.angle_alpha   90.00
_cell.angle_beta   90.00
_cell.angle_gamma   90.00
#
_symmetry.space_group_name_H-M   'P 1'
#
loop_
_entity.id
_entity.type
_entity.pdbx_description
1 polymer ?
#
loop_
_entity_poly.entity_id
_entity_poly.type
_entity_poly.pdbx_seq_one_letter_code
_entity_poly.pdbx_strand_id
1 'polypeptide(L)'
;MKMWTHVSDAALMDVLEGAAGDRVRDHVAACERCRTRVEDARAALDWTAQAAVPEPVPSYWEVFRRRVAYALVEAPAARSRRPLWVAAAVAGAAMIAVLMVGPAPVPVAPPATQVVPLPAWSALPPADEDPSLPILEQVAPTVAAATPSAFCSDVSECVVALTDDESRALADALRSQLPQGSTL
;
A
#
# COMPACT_ATOMS: atom_id res chain seq x y z
N MET A 1 -15.25 -0.03 35.67
CA MET A 1 -14.69 0.80 34.59
C MET A 1 -13.67 -0.06 33.85
N LYS A 2 -13.97 -0.50 32.62
CA LYS A 2 -13.17 -1.53 31.91
C LYS A 2 -12.07 -0.87 31.06
N MET A 3 -10.83 -1.34 31.27
CA MET A 3 -9.67 -1.34 30.35
C MET A 3 -10.05 -1.05 28.89
N TRP A 4 -9.70 0.10 28.33
CA TRP A 4 -8.37 0.48 27.81
C TRP A 4 -7.98 -0.34 26.58
N THR A 5 -8.71 -0.15 25.50
CA THR A 5 -8.21 -0.46 24.15
C THR A 5 -8.45 0.78 23.32
N HIS A 6 -7.37 1.31 22.74
CA HIS A 6 -7.45 2.43 21.80
C HIS A 6 -8.19 1.99 20.54
N VAL A 7 -8.80 2.96 19.86
CA VAL A 7 -9.40 2.74 18.53
C VAL A 7 -8.32 2.25 17.56
N SER A 8 -8.67 1.28 16.72
CA SER A 8 -7.78 0.80 15.67
C SER A 8 -7.51 1.90 14.65
N ASP A 9 -6.39 1.80 13.94
CA ASP A 9 -5.99 2.82 12.96
C ASP A 9 -7.02 2.97 11.84
N ALA A 10 -7.62 1.86 11.38
CA ALA A 10 -8.72 1.91 10.40
C ALA A 10 -9.92 2.74 10.91
N ALA A 11 -10.31 2.57 12.17
CA ALA A 11 -11.41 3.33 12.74
C ALA A 11 -11.03 4.80 13.06
N LEU A 12 -9.75 5.11 13.25
CA LEU A 12 -9.27 6.50 13.29
C LEU A 12 -9.31 7.14 11.89
N MET A 13 -8.99 6.40 10.82
CA MET A 13 -9.16 6.86 9.44
C MET A 13 -10.63 7.17 9.13
N ASP A 14 -11.56 6.30 9.54
CA ASP A 14 -13.00 6.57 9.40
C ASP A 14 -13.41 7.88 10.10
N VAL A 15 -12.74 8.27 11.20
CA VAL A 15 -12.99 9.56 11.88
C VAL A 15 -12.46 10.74 11.07
N LEU A 16 -11.30 10.60 10.40
CA LEU A 16 -10.74 11.62 9.52
C LEU A 16 -11.59 11.83 8.27
N GLU A 17 -12.12 10.75 7.70
CA GLU A 17 -12.97 10.75 6.50
C GLU A 17 -14.44 11.12 6.80
N GLY A 18 -14.81 11.23 8.08
CA GLY A 18 -16.18 11.52 8.51
C GLY A 18 -17.16 10.35 8.44
N ALA A 19 -16.66 9.13 8.19
CA ALA A 19 -17.44 7.89 8.07
C ALA A 19 -17.64 7.14 9.40
N ALA A 20 -16.95 7.51 10.48
CA ALA A 20 -17.01 6.81 11.76
C ALA A 20 -18.43 6.81 12.38
N GLY A 21 -18.74 5.78 13.19
CA GLY A 21 -19.96 5.75 14.00
C GLY A 21 -19.85 6.55 15.30
N ASP A 22 -20.98 6.87 15.93
CA ASP A 22 -21.07 7.68 17.16
C ASP A 22 -20.16 7.18 18.28
N ARG A 23 -20.17 5.87 18.55
CA ARG A 23 -19.38 5.25 19.61
C ARG A 23 -17.87 5.50 19.46
N VAL A 24 -17.37 5.51 18.23
CA VAL A 24 -15.95 5.76 17.94
C VAL A 24 -15.63 7.23 18.15
N ARG A 25 -16.50 8.13 17.68
CA ARG A 25 -16.38 9.57 17.94
C ARG A 25 -16.38 9.89 19.43
N ASP A 26 -17.31 9.30 20.19
CA ASP A 26 -17.41 9.49 21.64
C ASP A 26 -16.15 9.01 22.36
N HIS A 27 -15.59 7.87 21.92
CA HIS A 27 -14.33 7.39 22.48
C HIS A 27 -13.17 8.33 22.16
N VAL A 28 -13.03 8.79 20.91
CA VAL A 28 -11.98 9.74 20.51
C VAL A 28 -12.11 11.04 21.31
N ALA A 29 -13.34 11.53 21.54
CA ALA A 29 -13.58 12.71 22.36
C ALA A 29 -13.18 12.52 23.83
N ALA A 30 -13.37 11.31 24.37
CA ALA A 30 -13.07 10.99 25.78
C ALA A 30 -11.62 10.51 26.03
N CYS A 31 -10.92 10.02 25.01
CA CYS A 31 -9.57 9.43 25.14
C CYS A 31 -8.51 10.36 24.55
N GLU A 32 -7.69 10.95 25.44
CA GLU A 32 -6.62 11.88 25.07
C GLU A 32 -5.74 11.38 23.94
N ARG A 33 -5.22 10.16 24.06
CA ARG A 33 -4.30 9.60 23.07
C ARG A 33 -4.95 9.45 21.69
N CYS A 34 -6.21 9.00 21.63
CA CYS A 34 -6.91 8.85 20.36
C CYS A 34 -7.21 10.23 19.76
N ARG A 35 -7.53 11.22 20.59
CA ARG A 35 -7.73 12.61 20.18
C ARG A 35 -6.45 13.21 19.58
N THR A 36 -5.33 13.13 20.29
CA THR A 36 -4.02 13.61 19.79
C THR A 36 -3.67 12.97 18.46
N ARG A 37 -3.84 11.65 18.30
CA ARG A 37 -3.56 10.97 17.02
C ARG A 37 -4.40 11.49 15.87
N VAL A 38 -5.67 11.83 16.10
CA VAL A 38 -6.55 12.41 15.07
C VAL A 38 -6.15 13.84 14.76
N GLU A 39 -5.79 14.63 15.78
CA GLU A 39 -5.30 16.00 15.61
C GLU A 39 -3.99 16.04 14.82
N ASP A 40 -3.02 15.18 15.16
CA ASP A 40 -1.76 15.03 14.44
C ASP A 40 -1.98 14.65 12.97
N ALA A 41 -2.88 13.69 12.72
CA ALA A 41 -3.20 13.26 11.37
C ALA A 41 -3.89 14.38 10.55
N ARG A 42 -4.76 15.18 11.17
CA ARG A 42 -5.36 16.36 10.52
C ARG A 42 -4.31 17.41 10.20
N ALA A 43 -3.40 17.70 11.12
CA ALA A 43 -2.32 18.63 10.88
C ALA A 43 -1.41 18.17 9.73
N ALA A 44 -1.12 16.87 9.64
CA ALA A 44 -0.38 16.31 8.52
C ALA A 44 -1.15 16.47 7.18
N LEU A 45 -2.46 16.21 7.17
CA LEU A 45 -3.29 16.42 5.97
C LEU A 45 -3.31 17.89 5.55
N ASP A 46 -3.47 18.82 6.50
CA ASP A 46 -3.43 20.26 6.24
C ASP A 46 -2.07 20.69 5.67
N TRP A 47 -0.98 20.10 6.16
CA TRP A 47 0.36 20.34 5.62
C TRP A 47 0.49 19.84 4.17
N THR A 48 -0.01 18.62 3.88
CA THR A 48 0.02 18.09 2.51
C THR A 48 -0.85 18.87 1.54
N ALA A 49 -1.99 19.40 1.99
CA ALA A 49 -2.87 20.23 1.17
C ALA A 49 -2.22 21.56 0.74
N GLN A 50 -1.25 22.05 1.51
CA GLN A 50 -0.50 23.27 1.21
C GLN A 50 0.69 23.03 0.27
N ALA A 51 1.04 21.77 0.00
CA ALA A 51 2.13 21.46 -0.91
C ALA A 51 1.73 21.84 -2.35
N ALA A 52 2.55 22.68 -2.99
CA ALA A 52 2.40 23.00 -4.40
C ALA A 52 2.86 21.80 -5.25
N VAL A 53 1.96 20.83 -5.43
CA VAL A 53 2.20 19.69 -6.31
C VAL A 53 1.90 20.11 -7.74
N PRO A 54 2.86 19.99 -8.68
CA PRO A 54 2.61 20.34 -10.08
C PRO A 54 1.49 19.46 -10.64
N GLU A 55 0.58 20.06 -11.42
CA GLU A 55 -0.48 19.31 -12.06
C GLU A 55 0.13 18.29 -13.04
N PRO A 56 -0.24 17.00 -12.96
CA PRO A 56 0.31 16.01 -13.87
C PRO A 56 -0.15 16.27 -15.31
N VAL A 57 0.72 15.95 -16.27
CA VAL A 57 0.41 16.09 -17.70
C VAL A 57 -0.88 15.34 -18.08
N PRO A 58 -1.70 15.83 -19.03
CA PRO A 58 -2.99 15.21 -19.35
C PRO A 58 -2.93 13.70 -19.69
N SER A 59 -1.84 13.25 -20.31
CA SER A 59 -1.60 11.84 -20.66
C SER A 59 -1.45 10.93 -19.43
N TYR A 60 -0.97 11.47 -18.31
CA TYR A 60 -0.86 10.74 -17.04
C TYR A 60 -2.22 10.17 -16.63
N TRP A 61 -3.27 10.98 -16.69
CA TRP A 61 -4.62 10.58 -16.29
C TRP A 61 -5.22 9.49 -17.17
N GLU A 62 -4.84 9.44 -18.44
CA GLU A 62 -5.26 8.37 -19.35
C GLU A 62 -4.60 7.04 -18.98
N VAL A 63 -3.28 7.06 -18.76
CA VAL A 63 -2.52 5.87 -18.35
C VAL A 63 -3.00 5.38 -16.98
N PHE A 64 -3.19 6.28 -16.02
CA PHE A 64 -3.68 5.98 -14.69
C PHE A 64 -5.05 5.29 -14.76
N ARG A 65 -6.02 5.87 -15.48
CA ARG A 65 -7.36 5.27 -15.66
C ARG A 65 -7.30 3.89 -16.28
N ARG A 66 -6.47 3.68 -17.31
CA ARG A 66 -6.29 2.35 -17.93
C ARG A 66 -5.72 1.34 -16.94
N ARG A 67 -4.72 1.72 -16.15
CA ARG A 67 -4.14 0.85 -15.11
C ARG A 67 -5.14 0.49 -14.02
N VAL A 68 -5.93 1.45 -13.54
CA VAL A 68 -6.99 1.18 -12.56
C VAL A 68 -8.05 0.25 -13.14
N ALA A 69 -8.51 0.48 -14.37
CA ALA A 69 -9.48 -0.39 -15.03
C ALA A 69 -8.95 -1.82 -15.17
N TYR A 70 -7.69 -1.96 -15.58
CA TYR A 70 -7.03 -3.26 -15.67
C TYR A 70 -6.94 -3.96 -14.30
N ALA A 71 -6.48 -3.25 -13.26
CA ALA A 71 -6.38 -3.78 -11.92
C ALA A 71 -7.74 -4.21 -11.34
N LEU A 72 -8.82 -3.49 -11.64
CA LEU A 72 -10.18 -3.87 -11.22
C LEU A 72 -10.70 -5.12 -11.93
N VAL A 73 -10.33 -5.31 -13.21
CA VAL A 73 -10.68 -6.51 -13.97
C VAL A 73 -9.87 -7.72 -13.50
N GLU A 74 -8.58 -7.53 -13.22
CA GLU A 74 -7.71 -8.60 -12.75
C GLU A 74 -7.85 -8.92 -11.26
N ALA A 75 -8.42 -8.01 -10.47
CA ALA A 75 -8.61 -8.24 -9.04
C ALA A 75 -9.42 -9.53 -8.84
N PRO A 76 -8.86 -10.58 -8.23
CA PRO A 76 -9.61 -11.79 -7.96
C PRO A 76 -10.80 -11.40 -7.09
N ALA A 77 -12.01 -11.73 -7.55
CA ALA A 77 -13.24 -11.45 -6.81
C ALA A 77 -13.03 -11.86 -5.37
N ALA A 78 -13.12 -10.90 -4.43
CA ALA A 78 -12.82 -11.10 -3.03
C ALA A 78 -13.56 -12.36 -2.58
N ARG A 79 -12.81 -13.45 -2.41
CA ARG A 79 -13.38 -14.79 -2.24
C ARG A 79 -14.15 -14.74 -0.94
N SER A 80 -15.46 -14.55 -1.03
CA SER A 80 -16.28 -14.39 0.17
C SER A 80 -16.02 -15.63 1.01
N ARG A 81 -15.65 -15.46 2.29
CA ARG A 81 -15.48 -16.59 3.21
C ARG A 81 -16.82 -17.22 3.61
N ARG A 82 -17.94 -16.68 3.10
CA ARG A 82 -19.31 -17.17 3.35
C ARG A 82 -19.54 -18.66 3.07
N PRO A 83 -19.01 -19.29 1.99
CA PRO A 83 -19.23 -20.71 1.76
C PRO A 83 -18.46 -21.59 2.76
N LEU A 84 -17.38 -21.09 3.38
CA LEU A 84 -16.62 -21.84 4.39
C LEU A 84 -17.39 -21.94 5.71
N TRP A 85 -18.13 -20.90 6.11
CA TRP A 85 -18.98 -20.93 7.31
C TRP A 85 -20.19 -21.84 7.14
N VAL A 86 -20.78 -21.89 5.94
CA VAL A 86 -21.88 -22.81 5.63
C VAL A 86 -21.39 -24.27 5.62
N ALA A 87 -20.23 -24.54 5.02
CA ALA A 87 -19.62 -25.87 5.05
C ALA A 87 -19.25 -26.31 6.48
N ALA A 88 -18.72 -25.41 7.31
CA ALA A 88 -18.43 -25.68 8.72
C ALA A 88 -19.70 -25.96 9.54
N ALA A 89 -20.80 -25.26 9.27
CA ALA A 89 -22.09 -25.50 9.93
C ALA A 89 -22.69 -26.87 9.58
N VAL A 90 -22.58 -27.28 8.31
CA VAL A 90 -23.03 -28.62 7.86
C VAL A 90 -22.15 -29.73 8.46
N ALA A 91 -20.83 -29.54 8.52
CA ALA A 91 -19.91 -30.47 9.16
C ALA A 91 -20.15 -30.59 10.68
N GLY A 92 -20.46 -29.47 11.35
CA GLY A 92 -20.82 -29.46 12.78
C GLY A 92 -22.10 -30.23 13.08
N ALA A 93 -23.12 -30.10 12.23
CA ALA A 93 -24.38 -30.85 12.40
C ALA A 93 -24.20 -32.37 12.24
N ALA A 94 -23.35 -32.81 11.32
CA ALA A 94 -23.02 -34.23 11.15
C ALA A 94 -22.23 -34.79 12.35
N MET A 95 -21.35 -33.98 12.98
CA MET A 95 -20.57 -34.43 14.14
C MET A 95 -21.44 -34.58 15.41
N ILE A 96 -22.47 -33.75 15.58
CA ILE A 96 -23.44 -33.86 16.69
C ILE A 96 -24.25 -35.18 16.59
N ALA A 97 -24.58 -35.62 15.38
CA ALA A 97 -25.30 -36.88 15.17
C ALA A 97 -24.44 -38.12 15.52
N VAL A 98 -23.11 -38.03 15.33
CA VAL A 98 -22.16 -39.12 15.65
C VAL A 98 -21.84 -39.19 17.16
N LEU A 99 -21.86 -38.05 17.86
CA LEU A 99 -21.56 -37.97 19.30
C LEU A 99 -22.65 -38.54 20.23
N MET A 100 -23.83 -38.92 19.70
CA MET A 100 -24.89 -39.56 20.49
C MET A 100 -24.67 -41.07 20.70
N VAL A 101 -23.64 -41.67 20.10
CA VAL A 101 -23.31 -43.11 20.26
C VAL A 101 -21.79 -43.33 20.39
N GLY A 102 -21.21 -43.11 21.57
CA GLY A 102 -19.84 -43.57 21.87
C GLY A 102 -19.00 -42.66 22.80
N PRO A 103 -17.95 -43.20 23.46
CA PRO A 103 -17.52 -42.79 24.81
C PRO A 103 -16.61 -41.53 24.87
N ALA A 104 -16.34 -41.15 26.13
CA ALA A 104 -15.76 -39.90 26.66
C ALA A 104 -14.68 -39.17 25.82
N PRO A 105 -14.68 -37.82 25.81
CA PRO A 105 -13.79 -37.02 25.00
C PRO A 105 -12.35 -37.00 25.54
N VAL A 106 -11.40 -37.26 24.65
CA VAL A 106 -9.96 -36.96 24.84
C VAL A 106 -9.75 -35.46 24.56
N PRO A 107 -9.05 -34.71 25.42
CA PRO A 107 -8.78 -33.29 25.18
C PRO A 107 -7.78 -33.15 24.03
N VAL A 108 -8.28 -32.77 22.85
CA VAL A 108 -7.45 -32.35 21.73
C VAL A 108 -7.08 -30.88 21.96
N ALA A 109 -5.80 -30.63 22.24
CA ALA A 109 -5.27 -29.28 22.29
C ALA A 109 -5.38 -28.64 20.88
N PRO A 110 -5.95 -27.43 20.75
CA PRO A 110 -6.01 -26.76 19.46
C PRO A 110 -4.59 -26.46 18.96
N PRO A 111 -4.31 -26.64 17.65
CA PRO A 111 -3.04 -26.20 17.11
C PRO A 111 -2.91 -24.69 17.32
N ALA A 112 -1.78 -24.26 17.88
CA ALA A 112 -1.44 -22.85 18.00
C ALA A 112 -1.54 -22.22 16.61
N THR A 113 -2.59 -21.43 16.39
CA THR A 113 -2.74 -20.66 15.16
C THR A 113 -1.72 -19.54 15.24
N GLN A 114 -0.56 -19.74 14.60
CA GLN A 114 0.39 -18.66 14.39
C GLN A 114 -0.29 -17.65 13.47
N VAL A 115 -0.83 -16.59 14.08
CA VAL A 115 -1.22 -15.38 13.35
C VAL A 115 0.09 -14.78 12.87
N VAL A 116 0.41 -14.96 11.58
CA VAL A 116 1.44 -14.18 10.92
C VAL A 116 0.83 -12.78 10.72
N PRO A 117 1.24 -11.75 11.47
CA PRO A 117 0.80 -10.40 11.17
C PRO A 117 1.36 -10.04 9.79
N LEU A 118 0.48 -9.83 8.83
CA LEU A 118 0.88 -9.19 7.58
C LEU A 118 1.27 -7.74 7.91
N PRO A 119 2.38 -7.23 7.35
CA PRO A 119 2.89 -5.92 7.71
C PRO A 119 1.91 -4.84 7.24
N ALA A 120 1.42 -4.05 8.19
CA ALA A 120 0.93 -2.71 7.90
C ALA A 120 2.16 -1.90 7.49
N TRP A 121 2.37 -1.68 6.19
CA TRP A 121 3.44 -0.84 5.61
C TRP A 121 4.76 -0.96 6.38
N SER A 122 5.51 -2.03 6.10
CA SER A 122 6.83 -2.35 6.67
C SER A 122 7.52 -1.11 7.25
N ALA A 123 7.52 -0.98 8.58
CA ALA A 123 8.46 -0.12 9.25
C ALA A 123 9.83 -0.46 8.65
N LEU A 124 10.48 0.52 8.02
CA LEU A 124 11.82 0.28 7.47
C LEU A 124 12.64 -0.35 8.61
N PRO A 125 13.40 -1.43 8.34
CA PRO A 125 14.34 -1.93 9.32
C PRO A 125 15.23 -0.77 9.77
N PRO A 126 15.69 -0.77 11.04
CA PRO A 126 16.62 0.25 11.49
C PRO A 126 17.83 0.26 10.53
N ALA A 127 18.39 1.45 10.26
CA ALA A 127 19.30 1.66 9.13
C ALA A 127 20.56 0.77 9.15
N ASP A 128 20.92 0.22 10.30
CA ASP A 128 21.99 -0.75 10.50
C ASP A 128 21.65 -2.17 10.00
N GLU A 129 20.37 -2.49 9.79
CA GLU A 129 19.88 -3.79 9.35
C GLU A 129 19.29 -3.80 7.92
N ASP A 130 19.33 -2.66 7.20
CA ASP A 130 18.79 -2.58 5.83
C ASP A 130 19.85 -2.99 4.78
N PRO A 131 19.73 -4.19 4.15
CA PRO A 131 20.69 -4.65 3.14
C PRO A 131 20.62 -3.84 1.84
N SER A 132 19.61 -2.99 1.66
CA SER A 132 19.48 -2.12 0.49
C SER A 132 20.31 -0.83 0.60
N LEU A 133 20.66 -0.38 1.81
CA LEU A 133 21.45 0.84 2.01
C LEU A 133 22.86 0.79 1.39
N PRO A 134 23.65 -0.29 1.54
CA PRO A 134 24.94 -0.41 0.87
C PRO A 134 24.82 -0.43 -0.66
N ILE A 135 23.71 -0.96 -1.20
CA ILE A 135 23.44 -0.96 -2.64
C ILE A 135 23.14 0.47 -3.10
N LEU A 136 22.34 1.22 -2.35
CA LEU A 136 22.04 2.62 -2.62
C LEU A 136 23.29 3.50 -2.50
N GLU A 137 24.18 3.24 -1.55
CA GLU A 137 25.47 3.95 -1.42
C GLU A 137 26.41 3.70 -2.60
N GLN A 138 26.38 2.51 -3.22
CA GLN A 138 27.16 2.22 -4.42
C GLN A 138 26.54 2.84 -5.69
N VAL A 139 25.22 2.97 -5.72
CA VAL A 139 24.50 3.60 -6.84
C VAL A 139 24.56 5.13 -6.75
N ALA A 140 24.56 5.70 -5.55
CA ALA A 140 24.63 7.14 -5.30
C ALA A 140 25.76 7.89 -6.04
N PRO A 141 27.03 7.45 -6.06
CA PRO A 141 28.08 8.14 -6.81
C PRO A 141 27.88 8.01 -8.32
N THR A 142 27.28 6.91 -8.79
CA THR A 142 26.98 6.70 -10.20
C THR A 142 25.84 7.61 -10.64
N VAL A 143 24.79 7.76 -9.82
CA VAL A 143 23.68 8.68 -10.10
C VAL A 143 24.14 10.13 -9.99
N ALA A 144 24.94 10.50 -8.99
CA ALA A 144 25.48 11.85 -8.85
C ALA A 144 26.39 12.25 -10.02
N ALA A 145 27.17 11.30 -10.56
CA ALA A 145 28.00 11.52 -11.75
C ALA A 145 27.21 11.44 -13.07
N ALA A 146 26.08 10.72 -13.10
CA ALA A 146 25.22 10.57 -14.27
C ALA A 146 24.03 11.54 -14.30
N THR A 147 23.76 12.29 -13.24
CA THR A 147 22.88 13.46 -13.29
C THR A 147 23.65 14.55 -14.03
N PRO A 148 23.30 14.85 -15.29
CA PRO A 148 23.78 16.09 -15.88
C PRO A 148 23.33 17.22 -14.95
N SER A 149 24.24 18.15 -14.65
CA SER A 149 23.96 19.41 -13.94
C SER A 149 23.06 20.35 -14.74
N ALA A 150 22.31 19.81 -15.71
CA ALA A 150 21.37 20.52 -16.52
C ALA A 150 20.15 20.84 -15.65
N PHE A 151 20.21 22.00 -14.98
CA PHE A 151 19.07 22.74 -14.48
C PHE A 151 18.22 23.21 -15.66
N CYS A 152 17.69 22.28 -16.46
CA CYS A 152 16.66 22.61 -17.42
C CYS A 152 15.35 22.69 -16.65
N SER A 153 14.62 23.76 -16.88
CA SER A 153 13.28 23.91 -16.31
C SER A 153 12.28 22.94 -16.94
N ASP A 154 12.58 22.47 -18.16
CA ASP A 154 11.77 21.55 -18.94
C ASP A 154 12.61 20.59 -19.80
N VAL A 155 12.04 19.43 -20.13
CA VAL A 155 12.65 18.40 -20.98
C VAL A 155 12.91 18.94 -22.39
N SER A 156 12.03 19.80 -22.91
CA SER A 156 12.21 20.38 -24.25
C SER A 156 13.47 21.28 -24.33
N GLU A 157 13.73 22.07 -23.28
CA GLU A 157 14.90 22.92 -23.16
C GLU A 157 16.19 22.08 -23.09
N CYS A 158 16.15 20.98 -22.36
CA CYS A 158 17.27 20.04 -22.27
C CYS A 158 17.56 19.33 -23.59
N VAL A 159 16.53 18.97 -24.37
CA VAL A 159 16.71 18.36 -25.69
C VAL A 159 17.28 19.35 -26.70
N VAL A 160 16.91 20.64 -26.62
CA VAL A 160 17.44 21.69 -27.49
C VAL A 160 18.91 22.00 -27.19
N ALA A 161 19.35 21.81 -25.94
CA ALA A 161 20.74 22.04 -25.54
C ALA A 161 21.70 20.89 -25.90
N LEU A 162 21.20 19.76 -26.41
CA LEU A 162 22.03 18.64 -26.82
C LEU A 162 22.85 18.98 -28.05
N THR A 163 24.12 18.58 -28.03
CA THR A 163 24.95 18.56 -29.23
C THR A 163 24.45 17.53 -30.24
N ASP A 164 24.89 17.63 -31.50
CA ASP A 164 24.50 16.67 -32.54
C ASP A 164 24.94 15.23 -32.22
N ASP A 165 26.07 15.07 -31.53
CA ASP A 165 26.57 13.77 -31.10
C ASP A 165 25.72 13.19 -29.97
N GLU A 166 25.33 14.00 -28.99
CA GLU A 166 24.44 13.59 -27.89
C GLU A 166 23.03 13.29 -28.39
N SER A 167 22.51 14.08 -29.33
CA SER A 167 21.22 13.84 -29.98
C SER A 167 21.21 12.50 -30.73
N ARG A 168 22.30 12.16 -31.43
CA ARG A 168 22.47 10.85 -32.09
C ARG A 168 22.53 9.71 -31.07
N ALA A 169 23.32 9.85 -30.01
CA ALA A 169 23.41 8.85 -28.95
C ALA A 169 22.06 8.61 -28.25
N LEU A 170 21.29 9.66 -27.98
CA LEU A 170 19.95 9.57 -27.41
C LEU A 170 18.98 8.86 -28.36
N ALA A 171 19.00 9.19 -29.65
CA ALA A 171 18.16 8.55 -30.65
C ALA A 171 18.45 7.04 -30.77
N ASP A 172 19.73 6.65 -30.72
CA ASP A 172 20.14 5.24 -30.77
C ASP A 172 19.72 4.49 -29.50
N ALA A 173 19.89 5.09 -28.32
CA ALA A 173 19.42 4.55 -27.06
C ALA A 173 17.89 4.31 -27.07
N LEU A 174 17.10 5.30 -27.48
CA LEU A 174 15.64 5.17 -27.58
C LEU A 174 15.23 4.08 -28.58
N ARG A 175 15.92 3.96 -29.71
CA ARG A 175 15.65 2.93 -30.72
C ARG A 175 15.96 1.52 -30.22
N SER A 176 16.94 1.37 -29.32
CA SER A 176 17.25 0.09 -28.67
C SER A 176 16.26 -0.31 -27.58
N GLN A 177 15.62 0.66 -26.92
CA GLN A 177 14.65 0.41 -25.84
C GLN A 177 13.22 0.23 -26.33
N LEU A 178 12.86 0.86 -27.46
CA LEU A 178 11.55 0.65 -28.06
C LEU A 178 11.50 -0.76 -28.66
N PRO A 179 10.55 -1.61 -28.22
CA PRO A 179 10.39 -2.94 -28.81
C PRO A 179 10.14 -2.78 -30.31
N GLN A 180 11.04 -3.34 -31.12
CA GLN A 180 10.94 -3.29 -32.57
C GLN A 180 9.68 -4.06 -32.99
N GLY A 181 8.61 -3.33 -33.30
CA GLY A 181 7.43 -3.87 -33.96
C GLY A 181 6.58 -4.82 -33.12
N SER A 182 5.60 -4.25 -32.40
CA SER A 182 4.24 -4.80 -32.56
C SER A 182 3.80 -4.49 -33.99
N THR A 183 4.18 -5.37 -34.92
CA THR A 183 3.52 -5.49 -36.21
C THR A 183 2.09 -5.93 -35.95
N LEU A 184 1.14 -5.02 -36.16
CA LEU A 184 -0.24 -5.39 -36.49
C LEU A 184 -0.27 -6.07 -37.86
#